data_AF-A0A7S2HFP3-F1
#
_entry.id   AF-A0A7S2HFP3-F1
#
_cell.length_a   1.000
_cell.length_b   1.000
_cell.length_c   1.000
_cell.angle_alpha   90.00
_cell.angle_beta   90.00
_cell.angle_gamma   90.00
#
_symmetry.space_group_name_H-M   'P 1'
#
loop_
_entity.id
_entity.type
_entity.pdbx_description
1 polymer ?
#
loop_
_entity_poly.entity_id
_entity_poly.type
_entity_poly.pdbx_seq_one_letter_code
_entity_poly.pdbx_strand_id
1 'polypeptide(L)'
;QKQVLNAPSGCLPFSLCWGPRGEFIAFTALSHTTASVVPDPGAALVVVPVPDAGRGALVTPLRPGLQPYYLSPSPCGTRIALLGALRNLQVLFVADVSQASAPCRGGGPPG
;
A
#
# COMPACT_ATOMS: atom_id res chain seq x y z
N GLN A 1 0.00 -11.90 16.78
CA GLN A 1 0.90 -10.72 16.89
C GLN A 1 0.08 -9.48 16.57
N LYS A 2 -0.05 -8.52 17.49
CA LYS A 2 -0.82 -7.29 17.27
C LYS A 2 0.17 -6.17 16.94
N GLN A 3 0.11 -5.62 15.73
CA GLN A 3 0.92 -4.48 15.33
C GLN A 3 0.03 -3.23 15.43
N VAL A 4 0.41 -2.28 16.29
CA VAL A 4 -0.29 -1.00 16.46
C VAL A 4 0.48 0.05 15.66
N LEU A 5 -0.20 0.73 14.75
CA LEU A 5 0.35 1.82 13.94
C LEU A 5 -0.21 3.14 14.49
N ASN A 6 0.65 4.04 14.95
CA ASN A 6 0.24 5.36 15.42
C ASN A 6 -0.18 6.21 14.21
N ALA A 7 -1.44 6.62 14.17
CA ALA A 7 -1.96 7.56 13.17
C ALA A 7 -1.78 9.01 13.66
N PRO A 8 -1.35 9.94 12.80
CA PRO A 8 -1.26 11.35 13.16
C PRO A 8 -2.64 11.99 13.37
N SER A 9 -2.72 12.95 14.29
CA SER A 9 -3.92 13.77 14.49
C SER A 9 -4.22 14.62 13.26
N GLY A 10 -5.48 14.67 12.85
CA GLY A 10 -5.91 15.38 11.63
C GLY A 10 -5.76 14.58 10.33
N CYS A 11 -5.35 13.32 10.39
CA CYS A 11 -5.21 12.43 9.24
C CYS A 11 -6.12 11.19 9.34
N LEU A 12 -7.09 11.02 8.43
CA LEU A 12 -7.67 9.71 8.02
C LEU A 12 -8.30 9.88 6.61
N PRO A 13 -8.08 8.97 5.64
CA PRO A 13 -8.33 7.54 5.79
C PRO A 13 -7.13 6.63 5.51
N PHE A 14 -7.06 5.52 6.25
CA PHE A 14 -6.22 4.37 5.90
C PHE A 14 -6.95 3.50 4.88
N SER A 15 -6.24 3.08 3.85
CA SER A 15 -6.71 2.04 2.94
C SER A 15 -5.93 0.75 3.21
N LEU A 16 -6.62 -0.38 3.14
CA LEU A 16 -6.08 -1.72 3.34
C LEU A 16 -6.68 -2.65 2.29
N CYS A 17 -5.85 -3.52 1.72
CA CYS A 17 -6.31 -4.66 0.95
C CYS A 17 -5.48 -5.91 1.24
N TRP A 18 -6.10 -7.06 1.00
CA TRP A 18 -5.41 -8.34 0.94
C TRP A 18 -4.91 -8.59 -0.49
N GLY A 19 -3.75 -9.22 -0.61
CA GLY A 19 -3.38 -9.88 -1.86
C GLY A 19 -4.46 -10.88 -2.27
N PRO A 20 -4.74 -11.08 -3.57
CA PRO A 20 -5.84 -11.91 -4.04
C PRO A 20 -5.80 -13.36 -3.55
N ARG A 21 -4.63 -13.85 -3.12
CA ARG A 21 -4.40 -15.19 -2.60
C ARG A 21 -4.05 -15.20 -1.11
N GLY A 22 -4.20 -14.05 -0.42
CA GLY A 22 -3.79 -13.88 0.96
C GLY A 22 -2.28 -13.85 1.17
N GLU A 23 -1.51 -13.64 0.11
CA GLU A 23 -0.05 -13.69 0.08
C GLU A 23 0.64 -12.43 0.62
N PHE A 24 -0.10 -11.33 0.74
CA PHE A 24 0.33 -10.14 1.46
C PHE A 24 -0.87 -9.37 2.03
N ILE A 25 -0.57 -8.46 2.95
CA ILE A 25 -1.45 -7.36 3.33
C ILE A 25 -0.79 -6.07 2.86
N ALA A 26 -1.56 -5.21 2.19
CA ALA A 26 -1.10 -3.88 1.79
C ALA A 26 -1.93 -2.79 2.44
N PHE A 27 -1.28 -1.71 2.84
CA PHE A 27 -1.95 -0.54 3.41
C PHE A 27 -1.17 0.74 3.13
N THR A 28 -1.83 1.88 3.22
CA THR A 28 -1.18 3.19 3.08
C THR A 28 -0.83 3.76 4.44
N ALA A 29 0.43 4.12 4.65
CA ALA A 29 0.89 4.82 5.84
C ALA A 29 1.11 6.30 5.55
N LEU A 30 0.82 7.16 6.52
CA LEU A 30 1.17 8.58 6.47
C LEU A 30 2.40 8.80 7.36
N SER A 31 3.46 9.37 6.79
CA SER A 31 4.68 9.71 7.51
C SER A 31 4.68 11.19 7.84
N HIS A 32 4.73 11.51 9.13
CA HIS A 32 5.11 12.82 9.61
C HIS A 32 6.61 12.76 9.90
N THR A 33 7.43 13.47 9.12
CA THR A 33 8.71 13.91 9.67
C THR A 33 8.37 14.95 10.73
N THR A 34 8.39 14.54 11.99
CA THR A 34 8.29 15.42 13.16
C THR A 34 9.55 16.29 13.24
N ALA A 35 9.67 17.25 12.32
CA ALA A 35 10.59 18.36 12.37
C ALA A 35 10.18 19.38 11.30
N SER A 36 9.46 20.42 11.74
CA SER A 36 9.49 21.79 11.20
C SER A 36 9.08 22.06 9.74
N VAL A 37 8.06 22.92 9.58
CA VAL A 37 7.84 23.87 8.46
C VAL A 37 7.36 23.32 7.09
N VAL A 38 7.34 22.02 6.82
CA VAL A 38 6.82 21.50 5.53
C VAL A 38 5.31 21.20 5.61
N PRO A 39 4.45 21.80 4.77
CA PRO A 39 2.99 21.72 4.90
C PRO A 39 2.35 20.42 4.39
N ASP A 40 3.11 19.53 3.75
CA ASP A 40 2.56 18.36 3.07
C ASP A 40 3.05 17.05 3.74
N PRO A 41 2.20 16.31 4.48
CA PRO A 41 2.59 15.00 5.03
C PRO A 41 2.97 14.04 3.90
N GLY A 42 4.01 13.25 4.13
CA GLY A 42 4.40 12.18 3.21
C GLY A 42 3.45 11.00 3.33
N ALA A 43 3.22 10.28 2.23
CA ALA A 43 2.48 9.02 2.24
C ALA A 43 3.37 7.88 1.74
N ALA A 44 3.09 6.65 2.13
CA ALA A 44 3.77 5.46 1.67
C ALA A 44 2.76 4.32 1.47
N LEU A 45 2.96 3.50 0.44
CA LEU A 45 2.32 2.19 0.32
C LEU A 45 3.22 1.16 1.02
N VAL A 46 2.67 0.44 1.98
CA VAL A 46 3.35 -0.60 2.74
C VAL A 46 2.74 -1.94 2.35
N VAL A 47 3.57 -2.90 1.97
CA VAL A 47 3.15 -4.26 1.63
C VAL A 47 3.91 -5.25 2.49
N VAL A 48 3.18 -6.05 3.24
CA VAL A 48 3.70 -7.03 4.18
C VAL A 48 3.40 -8.42 3.63
N PRO A 49 4.41 -9.19 3.18
CA PRO A 49 4.23 -10.57 2.77
C PRO A 49 3.69 -11.44 3.93
N VAL A 50 2.83 -12.39 3.60
CA VAL A 50 2.24 -13.37 4.53
C VAL A 50 2.62 -14.77 4.02
N PRO A 51 3.07 -15.72 4.88
CA PRO A 51 3.11 -15.69 6.35
C PRO A 51 4.39 -15.07 6.94
N ASP A 52 5.39 -14.80 6.11
CA ASP A 52 6.74 -14.54 6.60
C ASP A 52 7.02 -13.04 6.75
N ALA A 53 6.68 -12.48 7.92
CA ALA A 53 7.07 -11.13 8.33
C ALA A 53 8.60 -10.92 8.40
N GLY A 54 9.41 -11.99 8.24
CA GLY A 54 10.88 -11.93 8.19
C GLY A 54 11.47 -11.36 6.90
N ARG A 55 10.72 -11.36 5.79
CA ARG A 55 11.17 -10.75 4.51
C ARG A 55 11.19 -9.22 4.51
N GLY A 56 10.72 -8.59 5.59
CA GLY A 56 10.59 -7.14 5.68
C GLY A 56 9.41 -6.63 4.84
N ALA A 57 8.79 -5.54 5.29
CA ALA A 57 7.75 -4.88 4.53
C ALA A 57 8.37 -4.15 3.32
N LEU A 58 7.74 -4.27 2.14
CA LEU A 58 8.04 -3.38 1.02
C LEU A 58 7.41 -2.02 1.33
N VAL A 59 8.21 -0.96 1.30
CA VAL A 59 7.76 0.41 1.54
C VAL A 59 8.01 1.21 0.27
N THR A 60 6.93 1.62 -0.39
CA THR A 60 6.98 2.48 -1.56
C THR A 60 6.60 3.91 -1.15
N PRO A 61 7.53 4.87 -1.16
CA PRO A 61 7.19 6.26 -0.88
C PRO A 61 6.26 6.80 -1.97
N LEU A 62 5.24 7.52 -1.55
CA LEU A 62 4.29 8.18 -2.43
C LEU A 62 4.60 9.68 -2.50
N ARG A 63 3.99 10.37 -3.47
CA ARG A 63 4.21 11.81 -3.63
C ARG A 63 3.78 12.58 -2.37
N PRO A 64 4.56 13.59 -1.94
CA PRO A 64 4.14 14.51 -0.88
C PRO A 64 2.78 15.14 -1.18
N GLY A 65 1.93 15.25 -0.16
CA GLY A 65 0.58 15.82 -0.30
C GLY A 65 -0.44 14.88 -0.95
N LEU A 66 -0.06 13.64 -1.28
CA LEU A 66 -1.00 12.61 -1.71
C LEU A 66 -1.81 12.11 -0.52
N GLN A 67 -3.14 12.15 -0.68
CA GLN A 67 -4.09 11.54 0.23
C GLN A 67 -4.68 10.28 -0.42
N PRO A 68 -4.11 9.09 -0.15
CA PRO A 68 -4.68 7.84 -0.65
C PRO A 68 -5.95 7.49 0.11
N TYR A 69 -6.93 6.90 -0.58
CA TYR A 69 -8.16 6.44 0.07
C TYR A 69 -8.67 5.09 -0.45
N TYR A 70 -8.06 4.51 -1.50
CA TYR A 70 -8.47 3.21 -2.00
C TYR A 70 -7.30 2.42 -2.60
N LEU A 71 -7.27 1.11 -2.33
CA LEU A 71 -6.32 0.16 -2.90
C LEU A 71 -7.08 -0.95 -3.61
N SER A 72 -6.60 -1.33 -4.79
CA SER A 72 -7.12 -2.44 -5.57
C SER A 72 -5.96 -3.30 -6.06
N PRO A 73 -5.73 -4.48 -5.47
CA PRO A 73 -4.73 -5.41 -5.96
C PRO A 73 -5.18 -6.00 -7.30
N SER A 74 -4.25 -6.11 -8.23
CA SER A 74 -4.45 -6.85 -9.48
C SER A 74 -4.77 -8.33 -9.19
N PRO A 75 -5.48 -9.06 -10.07
CA PRO A 75 -5.84 -10.46 -9.84
C PRO A 75 -4.65 -11.40 -9.56
N CYS A 76 -3.46 -11.05 -10.05
CA CYS A 76 -2.24 -11.82 -9.82
C CYS A 76 -1.46 -11.41 -8.57
N GLY A 77 -1.87 -10.36 -7.87
CA GLY A 77 -1.16 -9.84 -6.70
C GLY A 77 0.16 -9.14 -7.02
N THR A 78 0.58 -9.06 -8.29
CA THR A 78 1.88 -8.47 -8.67
C THR A 78 1.85 -6.94 -8.75
N ARG A 79 0.66 -6.35 -8.79
CA ARG A 79 0.44 -4.90 -8.82
C ARG A 79 -0.67 -4.48 -7.88
N ILE A 80 -0.58 -3.24 -7.39
CA ILE A 80 -1.64 -2.58 -6.63
C ILE A 80 -1.93 -1.23 -7.28
N ALA A 81 -3.19 -1.03 -7.66
CA ALA A 81 -3.70 0.29 -8.01
C ALA A 81 -4.07 1.06 -6.73
N LEU A 82 -3.63 2.29 -6.64
CA LEU A 82 -3.88 3.22 -5.54
C LEU A 82 -4.59 4.44 -6.09
N LEU A 83 -5.78 4.71 -5.58
CA LEU A 83 -6.54 5.91 -5.89
C LEU A 83 -6.43 6.89 -4.71
N GLY A 84 -6.17 8.15 -5.04
CA GLY A 84 -5.99 9.22 -4.07
C GLY A 84 -6.33 10.59 -4.62
N ALA A 85 -6.14 11.60 -3.77
CA ALA A 85 -6.23 13.01 -4.12
C ALA A 85 -4.87 13.71 -3.95
N LEU A 86 -4.49 14.54 -4.91
CA LEU A 86 -3.29 15.37 -4.86
C LEU A 86 -3.66 16.78 -5.29
N ARG A 87 -3.60 17.76 -4.36
CA ARG A 87 -3.90 19.17 -4.63
C ARG A 87 -5.22 19.36 -5.42
N ASN A 88 -6.28 18.72 -4.93
CA ASN A 88 -7.64 18.71 -5.51
C ASN A 88 -7.82 17.93 -6.83
N LEU A 89 -6.80 17.21 -7.30
CA LEU A 89 -6.91 16.30 -8.43
C LEU A 89 -7.05 14.85 -7.96
N GLN A 90 -7.94 14.08 -8.58
CA GLN A 90 -7.93 12.64 -8.43
C GLN A 90 -6.76 12.05 -9.21
N VAL A 91 -6.02 11.14 -8.57
CA VAL A 91 -4.83 10.53 -9.14
C VAL A 91 -4.85 9.02 -8.91
N LEU A 92 -4.47 8.28 -9.94
CA LEU A 92 -4.31 6.84 -9.92
C LEU A 92 -2.82 6.51 -10.06
N PHE A 93 -2.29 5.76 -9.10
CA PHE A 93 -0.96 5.19 -9.13
C PHE A 93 -1.06 3.68 -9.25
N VAL A 94 -0.10 3.05 -9.95
CA VAL A 94 0.02 1.59 -9.99
C VAL A 94 1.41 1.22 -9.51
N ALA A 95 1.48 0.52 -8.38
CA ALA A 95 2.74 0.06 -7.81
C ALA A 95 2.99 -1.40 -8.23
N ASP A 96 4.25 -1.71 -8.57
CA ASP A 96 4.72 -3.10 -8.71
C ASP A 96 5.05 -3.64 -7.32
N VAL A 97 4.42 -4.75 -6.97
CA VAL A 97 4.58 -5.44 -5.68
C VAL A 97 4.89 -6.92 -5.89
N SER A 98 5.38 -7.29 -7.08
CA SER A 98 5.70 -8.67 -7.46
C SER A 98 6.64 -9.38 -6.48
N GLN A 99 7.51 -8.61 -5.81
CA GLN A 99 8.44 -9.07 -4.77
C GLN A 99 7.72 -9.65 -3.52
N ALA A 100 6.49 -9.20 -3.23
CA ALA A 100 5.67 -9.68 -2.12
C ALA A 100 4.69 -10.78 -2.54
N SER A 101 4.54 -11.04 -3.85
CA SER A 101 3.56 -11.99 -4.37
C SER A 101 4.20 -13.31 -4.81
N ALA A 102 3.48 -14.41 -4.63
CA ALA A 102 3.84 -15.65 -5.31
C ALA A 102 3.45 -15.56 -6.80
N PRO A 103 4.23 -16.16 -7.73
CA PRO A 103 3.93 -16.11 -9.15
C PRO A 103 2.51 -16.58 -9.47
N CYS A 104 1.86 -15.91 -10.41
CA CYS A 104 0.63 -16.39 -10.99
C CYS A 104 0.89 -17.74 -11.68
N ARG A 105 0.51 -18.86 -11.04
CA ARG A 105 0.36 -20.12 -11.77
C ARG A 105 -0.68 -19.85 -12.85
N GLY A 106 -0.26 -19.93 -14.11
CA GLY A 106 -1.16 -19.93 -15.25
C GLY A 106 -2.03 -21.16 -15.18
N GLY A 107 -3.12 -21.08 -14.42
CA GLY A 107 -4.14 -22.10 -14.33
C GLY A 107 -5.02 -21.97 -15.56
N GLY A 108 -4.59 -22.58 -16.67
CA GLY A 108 -5.59 -23.10 -17.60
C GLY A 108 -6.47 -24.09 -16.84
N PRO A 109 -7.79 -24.15 -17.13
CA PRO A 109 -8.65 -25.16 -16.53
C PRO A 109 -8.07 -26.56 -16.77
N PRO A 110 -8.24 -27.51 -15.85
CA PRO A 110 -7.87 -28.90 -16.11
C PRO A 110 -8.66 -29.38 -17.33
N GLY A 111 -7.93 -29.71 -18.39
CA GLY A 111 -8.46 -30.37 -19.59
C GLY A 111 -8.59 -31.87 -19.39
#